data_AF-A0A8S2SC40-F1
#
_entry.id   AF-A0A8S2SC40-F1
#
_cell.length_a   1.000
_cell.length_b   1.000
_cell.length_c   1.000
_cell.angle_alpha   90.00
_cell.angle_beta   90.00
_cell.angle_gamma   90.00
#
_symmetry.space_group_name_H-M   'P 1'
#
loop_
_entity.id
_entity.type
_entity.pdbx_description
1 polymer ?
#
loop_
_entity_poly.entity_id
_entity_poly.type
_entity_poly.pdbx_seq_one_letter_code
_entity_poly.pdbx_strand_id
1 'polypeptide(L)'
;MCAEDPDQYKQYSKTFNKMIEQCLQKNPADRPTAKQLLKHEFFKKAKDRSYIAKHLVLKFQERKAMEEKLANRRKLTHMRSIRVIDDE
;
A
#
# COMPACT_ATOMS: atom_id res chain seq x y z
N MET A 1 13.22 -5.63 -21.91
CA MET A 1 12.81 -5.62 -20.49
C MET A 1 11.45 -6.31 -20.42
N CYS A 2 11.46 -7.63 -20.45
CA CYS A 2 10.25 -8.44 -20.47
C CYS A 2 10.11 -9.08 -19.09
N ALA A 3 8.91 -9.09 -18.53
CA ALA A 3 8.63 -9.59 -17.18
C ALA A 3 9.31 -10.96 -16.95
N GLU A 4 10.17 -11.04 -15.94
CA GLU A 4 10.97 -12.24 -15.64
C GLU A 4 10.11 -13.39 -15.07
N ASP A 5 8.86 -13.10 -14.66
CA ASP A 5 7.89 -14.09 -14.20
C ASP A 5 6.47 -13.83 -14.73
N PRO A 6 5.90 -14.73 -15.55
CA PRO A 6 4.53 -14.60 -16.07
C PRO A 6 3.45 -14.74 -14.97
N ASP A 7 3.82 -15.31 -13.82
CA ASP A 7 2.93 -15.50 -12.67
C ASP A 7 2.74 -14.23 -11.82
N GLN A 8 3.59 -13.21 -11.99
CA GLN A 8 3.58 -12.00 -11.16
C GLN A 8 2.24 -11.24 -11.20
N TYR A 9 1.48 -11.38 -12.29
CA TYR A 9 0.21 -10.70 -12.50
C TYR A 9 -1.04 -11.56 -12.21
N LYS A 10 -0.89 -12.84 -11.84
CA LYS A 10 -2.04 -13.72 -11.53
C LYS A 10 -2.81 -13.29 -10.28
N GLN A 11 -2.16 -12.58 -9.37
CA GLN A 11 -2.78 -12.04 -8.15
C GLN A 11 -3.77 -10.89 -8.43
N TYR A 12 -3.69 -10.25 -9.59
CA TYR A 12 -4.55 -9.12 -9.92
C TYR A 12 -5.79 -9.54 -10.71
N SER A 13 -6.89 -8.80 -10.51
CA SER A 13 -8.13 -9.07 -11.23
C SER A 13 -7.99 -8.83 -12.74
N LYS A 14 -8.66 -9.63 -13.56
CA LYS A 14 -8.74 -9.43 -15.02
C LYS A 14 -9.19 -8.02 -15.41
N THR A 15 -10.14 -7.44 -14.65
CA THR A 15 -10.63 -6.08 -14.86
C THR A 15 -9.57 -5.02 -14.58
N PHE A 16 -8.68 -5.25 -13.61
CA PHE A 16 -7.54 -4.37 -13.35
C PHE A 16 -6.54 -4.41 -14.50
N ASN A 17 -6.16 -5.62 -14.94
CA ASN A 17 -5.20 -5.77 -16.05
C ASN A 17 -5.71 -5.10 -17.34
N LYS A 18 -7.00 -5.28 -17.67
CA LYS A 18 -7.63 -4.62 -18.82
C LYS A 18 -7.62 -3.09 -18.72
N MET A 19 -7.77 -2.53 -17.51
CA MET A 19 -7.69 -1.09 -17.28
C MET A 19 -6.25 -0.58 -17.53
N ILE A 20 -5.24 -1.30 -17.04
CA ILE A 20 -3.82 -0.97 -17.25
C ILE A 20 -3.44 -1.04 -18.73
N GLU A 21 -3.89 -2.08 -19.44
CA GLU A 21 -3.67 -2.23 -20.89
C GLU A 21 -4.17 -1.03 -21.68
N GLN A 22 -5.36 -0.52 -21.36
CA GLN A 22 -5.90 0.69 -22.02
C GLN A 22 -5.06 1.94 -21.74
N CYS A 23 -4.44 2.05 -20.56
CA CYS A 23 -3.59 3.18 -20.20
C CYS A 23 -2.21 3.11 -20.86
N LEU A 24 -1.64 1.91 -20.99
CA LEU A 24 -0.27 1.67 -21.47
C LEU A 24 -0.20 1.42 -22.99
N GLN A 25 -0.81 2.33 -23.78
CA GLN A 25 -0.74 2.27 -25.23
C GLN A 25 0.52 2.98 -25.76
N LYS A 26 1.17 2.37 -26.76
CA LYS A 26 2.35 2.94 -27.45
C LYS A 26 2.01 4.27 -28.11
N ASN A 27 0.90 4.29 -28.84
CA ASN A 27 0.37 5.49 -29.45
C ASN A 27 -0.40 6.31 -28.41
N PRO A 28 -0.05 7.59 -28.18
CA PRO A 28 -0.77 8.45 -27.25
C PRO A 28 -2.24 8.67 -27.59
N ALA A 29 -2.61 8.66 -28.89
CA ALA A 29 -3.98 8.91 -29.32
C ALA A 29 -4.96 7.79 -28.92
N ASP A 30 -4.46 6.57 -28.69
CA ASP A 30 -5.26 5.42 -28.29
C ASP A 30 -5.50 5.37 -26.77
N ARG A 31 -4.84 6.24 -26.00
CA ARG A 31 -5.02 6.30 -24.55
C ARG A 31 -6.35 6.97 -24.21
N PRO A 32 -7.18 6.36 -23.34
CA PRO A 32 -8.41 6.98 -22.93
C PRO A 32 -8.14 8.23 -22.09
N THR A 33 -9.00 9.23 -22.22
CA THR A 33 -9.03 10.37 -21.30
C THR A 33 -9.45 9.93 -19.91
N ALA A 34 -9.11 10.70 -18.87
CA ALA A 34 -9.53 10.40 -17.50
C ALA A 34 -11.06 10.24 -17.36
N LYS A 35 -11.85 11.05 -18.08
CA LYS A 35 -13.31 10.97 -18.08
C LYS A 35 -13.84 9.66 -18.68
N GLN A 36 -13.16 9.11 -19.68
CA GLN A 36 -13.49 7.79 -20.24
C GLN A 36 -13.06 6.67 -19.31
N LEU A 37 -11.87 6.79 -18.71
CA LEU A 37 -11.30 5.79 -17.80
C LEU A 37 -12.15 5.60 -16.53
N LEU A 38 -12.69 6.68 -15.96
CA LEU A 38 -13.56 6.62 -14.78
C LEU A 38 -14.85 5.82 -15.00
N LYS A 39 -15.28 5.60 -16.25
CA LYS A 39 -16.44 4.77 -16.59
C LYS A 39 -16.14 3.27 -16.60
N HIS A 40 -14.86 2.89 -16.52
CA HIS A 40 -14.43 1.49 -16.56
C HIS A 40 -14.96 0.69 -15.36
N GLU A 41 -15.26 -0.59 -15.57
CA GLU A 41 -15.79 -1.54 -14.57
C GLU A 41 -14.95 -1.60 -13.29
N PHE A 42 -13.64 -1.37 -13.41
CA PHE A 42 -12.71 -1.32 -12.27
C PHE A 42 -13.12 -0.26 -11.24
N PHE A 43 -13.43 0.96 -11.71
CA PHE A 43 -13.76 2.08 -10.84
C PHE A 43 -15.22 2.05 -10.36
N LYS A 44 -16.11 1.33 -11.05
CA LYS A 44 -17.48 1.10 -10.55
C LYS A 44 -17.51 0.29 -9.25
N LYS A 45 -16.47 -0.52 -8.99
CA LYS A 45 -16.32 -1.29 -7.75
C LYS A 45 -15.61 -0.51 -6.63
N ALA A 46 -15.31 0.77 -6.85
CA ALA A 46 -14.63 1.60 -5.87
C ALA A 46 -15.46 1.74 -4.58
N LYS A 47 -14.76 1.74 -3.45
CA LYS A 47 -15.34 1.95 -2.13
C LYS A 47 -15.24 3.42 -1.73
N ASP A 48 -15.99 3.77 -0.71
CA ASP A 48 -16.07 5.14 -0.21
C ASP A 48 -14.88 5.50 0.68
N ARG A 49 -14.85 6.77 1.11
CA ARG A 49 -13.78 7.30 1.96
C ARG A 49 -13.69 6.56 3.29
N SER A 50 -14.81 6.11 3.86
CA SER A 50 -14.79 5.40 5.15
C SER A 50 -14.09 4.05 5.04
N TYR A 51 -14.31 3.32 3.94
CA TYR A 51 -13.61 2.07 3.68
C TYR A 51 -12.09 2.26 3.61
N ILE A 52 -11.62 3.29 2.89
CA ILE A 52 -10.20 3.61 2.76
C ILE A 52 -9.60 3.98 4.12
N ALA A 53 -10.28 4.82 4.90
CA ALA A 53 -9.82 5.21 6.22
C ALA A 53 -9.64 3.99 7.12
N LYS A 54 -10.64 3.10 7.17
CA LYS A 54 -10.62 1.90 8.00
C LYS A 54 -9.55 0.89 7.58
N HIS A 55 -9.44 0.59 6.29
CA HIS A 55 -8.62 -0.53 5.84
C HIS A 55 -7.18 -0.16 5.50
N LEU A 56 -6.89 1.13 5.27
CA LEU A 56 -5.55 1.59 4.92
C LEU A 56 -4.98 2.53 5.98
N VAL A 57 -5.66 3.64 6.27
CA VAL A 57 -5.13 4.70 7.13
C VAL A 57 -5.00 4.25 8.57
N LEU A 58 -6.08 3.74 9.17
CA LEU A 58 -6.08 3.29 10.57
C LEU A 58 -5.11 2.11 10.77
N LYS A 59 -5.14 1.11 9.88
CA LYS A 59 -4.19 0.00 9.93
C LYS A 59 -2.73 0.43 9.86
N PHE A 60 -2.42 1.46 9.05
CA PHE A 60 -1.08 2.01 8.99
C PHE A 60 -0.69 2.70 10.30
N GLN A 61 -1.58 3.51 10.86
CA GLN A 61 -1.37 4.19 12.15
C GLN A 61 -1.18 3.20 13.30
N GLU A 62 -1.97 2.13 13.35
CA GLU A 62 -1.85 1.05 14.34
C GLU A 62 -0.46 0.42 14.30
N ARG A 63 0.03 0.04 13.10
CA ARG A 63 1.38 -0.53 12.94
C ARG A 63 2.46 0.44 13.38
N LYS A 64 2.38 1.71 12.96
CA LYS A 64 3.29 2.78 13.37
C LYS A 64 3.32 2.96 14.89
N ALA A 65 2.17 3.00 15.54
CA ALA A 65 2.08 3.14 16.99
C ALA A 65 2.64 1.92 17.73
N MET A 66 2.46 0.70 17.19
CA MET A 66 3.06 -0.51 17.77
C MET A 66 4.58 -0.52 17.65
N GLU A 67 5.12 -0.11 16.51
CA GLU A 67 6.57 0.03 16.28
C GLU A 67 7.18 1.05 17.25
N GLU A 68 6.53 2.19 17.45
CA GLU A 68 6.99 3.22 18.38
C GLU A 68 6.93 2.74 19.84
N LYS A 69 5.86 2.05 20.24
CA LYS A 69 5.77 1.43 21.57
C LYS A 69 6.88 0.41 21.78
N LEU A 70 7.21 -0.41 20.78
CA LEU A 70 8.31 -1.37 20.86
C LEU A 70 9.66 -0.65 20.99
N ALA A 71 9.89 0.40 20.20
CA ALA A 71 11.11 1.21 20.28
C ALA A 71 11.25 1.87 21.65
N ASN A 72 10.18 2.43 22.21
CA ASN A 72 10.17 3.05 23.53
C ASN A 72 10.38 2.02 24.64
N ARG A 73 9.81 0.81 24.53
CA ARG A 73 10.11 -0.30 25.45
C ARG A 73 11.58 -0.69 25.40
N ARG A 74 12.18 -0.83 24.21
CA ARG A 74 13.61 -1.14 24.04
C ARG A 74 14.51 -0.05 24.65
N LYS A 75 14.15 1.23 24.47
CA LYS A 75 14.85 2.36 25.10
C LYS A 75 14.73 2.33 26.62
N LEU A 76 13.54 2.05 27.15
CA LEU A 76 13.31 1.96 28.59
C LEU A 76 14.10 0.80 29.22
N THR A 77 14.14 -0.37 28.58
CA THR A 77 14.94 -1.51 29.05
C THR A 77 16.43 -1.18 29.00
N HIS A 78 16.91 -0.57 27.93
CA HIS A 78 18.32 -0.16 27.80
C HIS A 78 18.71 0.89 28.87
N MET A 79 17.85 1.88 29.11
CA MET A 79 18.08 2.91 30.13
C MET A 79 17.98 2.37 31.56
N ARG A 80 17.20 1.30 31.78
CA ARG A 80 17.18 0.58 33.07
C ARG A 80 18.46 -0.23 33.27
N SER A 81 19.00 -0.85 32.21
CA SER A 81 20.29 -1.55 32.29
C SER A 81 21.46 -0.60 32.54
N ILE A 82 21.49 0.58 31.92
CA ILE A 82 22.53 1.60 32.19
C ILE A 82 22.52 2.00 33.67
N ARG A 83 21.34 2.32 34.22
CA ARG A 83 21.20 2.68 35.64
C ARG A 83 21.61 1.56 36.63
N VAL A 84 21.69 0.31 36.20
CA VAL A 84 22.13 -0.81 37.05
C VAL A 84 23.65 -0.98 36.99
N ILE A 85 24.33 -0.44 35.97
CA ILE A 85 25.80 -0.53 35.82
C ILE A 85 26.51 0.56 36.64
N ASP A 86 25.88 1.71 36.89
CA ASP A 86 26.46 2.82 37.67
C ASP A 86 26.37 2.64 39.20
N ASP A 87 25.83 1.52 39.69
CA ASP A 87 25.60 1.22 41.13
C ASP A 87 26.51 0.08 41.67
N GLU A 88 27.58 -0.32 40.94
CA GLU A 88 28.57 -1.32 41.37
C GLU A 88 29.96 -0.71 41.63
#